data_AF-A0A944M6H7-F1
#
_entry.id   AF-A0A944M6H7-F1
#
_cell.length_a   1.000
_cell.length_b   1.000
_cell.length_c   1.000
_cell.angle_alpha   90.00
_cell.angle_beta   90.00
_cell.angle_gamma   90.00
#
_symmetry.space_group_name_H-M   'P 1'
#
loop_
_entity.id
_entity.type
_entity.pdbx_description
1 polymer ?
#
loop_
_entity_poly.entity_id
_entity_poly.type
_entity_poly.pdbx_seq_one_letter_code
_entity_poly.pdbx_strand_id
1 'polypeptide(L)'
;MKEKTYKLAHLDRKKLLVAARKALIAADAHYYAWTPEEQERFRATTGENAICRIQCVLLDDLLDIKCRTDEVDEAWKNVPLTDLNQLSWARLLTAGVGEDYIYLNECMAEGKTLLDFPTLYDYDYADYLFQEEARNRDFPDYGGIAYYAYQHPSWVRLLIQEQFYYATFTSLATYTLDEIESAGEEIIQQLIPHEYVDGKNHGKQEQGGFLWDVKIDAQAGQEAQLDELRSRWYGYQRERWLALSESNVQRPPALYVHDKDWDDDPHRFFIFNNERTLKQIRWRQFLSDCNSLVADYAEVEKLLAGEIEQANLWLVENYQDIQENFDPKVVKLRKKRKIILTESALDDLSKMDADKE
;
A
#
# COMPACT_ATOMS: atom_id res chain seq x y z
N MET A 1 1.33 -17.11 25.36
CA MET A 1 1.01 -15.88 24.60
C MET A 1 -0.02 -15.10 25.38
N LYS A 2 0.28 -13.85 25.80
CA LYS A 2 -0.78 -12.95 26.25
C LYS A 2 -1.58 -12.56 25.01
N GLU A 3 -2.90 -12.68 25.03
CA GLU A 3 -3.77 -12.04 24.02
C GLU A 3 -3.43 -10.55 24.02
N LYS A 4 -2.84 -10.07 22.93
CA LYS A 4 -2.69 -8.64 22.70
C LYS A 4 -4.07 -8.10 22.35
N THR A 5 -4.53 -7.10 23.09
CA THR A 5 -5.78 -6.40 22.80
C THR A 5 -5.47 -5.25 21.85
N TYR A 6 -5.80 -5.40 20.56
CA TYR A 6 -5.60 -4.37 19.53
C TYR A 6 -6.41 -3.09 19.83
N LYS A 7 -5.98 -1.93 19.31
CA LYS A 7 -6.80 -0.71 19.39
C LYS A 7 -8.18 -0.92 18.80
N LEU A 8 -8.36 -1.80 17.82
CA LEU A 8 -9.69 -2.04 17.26
C LEU A 8 -10.54 -3.02 18.09
N ALA A 9 -9.93 -3.77 19.00
CA ALA A 9 -10.63 -4.80 19.78
C ALA A 9 -11.62 -4.23 20.81
N HIS A 10 -11.54 -2.93 21.13
CA HIS A 10 -12.47 -2.28 22.05
C HIS A 10 -13.69 -1.64 21.35
N LEU A 11 -13.73 -1.60 20.02
CA LEU A 11 -14.85 -1.00 19.29
C LEU A 11 -16.13 -1.83 19.46
N ASP A 12 -17.26 -1.15 19.68
CA ASP A 12 -18.56 -1.79 19.83
C ASP A 12 -19.07 -2.27 18.47
N ARG A 13 -18.77 -3.54 18.16
CA ARG A 13 -19.24 -4.21 16.94
C ARG A 13 -20.74 -4.10 16.74
N LYS A 14 -21.55 -4.17 17.80
CA LYS A 14 -23.01 -4.08 17.67
C LYS A 14 -23.41 -2.68 17.21
N LYS A 15 -22.79 -1.64 17.77
CA LYS A 15 -22.99 -0.25 17.31
C LYS A 15 -22.63 -0.11 15.82
N LEU A 16 -21.49 -0.65 15.40
CA LEU A 16 -21.02 -0.60 14.01
C LEU A 16 -21.98 -1.30 13.04
N LEU A 17 -22.44 -2.52 13.37
CA LEU A 17 -23.40 -3.27 12.55
C LEU A 17 -24.74 -2.53 12.42
N VAL A 18 -25.22 -1.90 13.50
CA VAL A 18 -26.46 -1.12 13.48
C VAL A 18 -26.31 0.13 12.60
N ALA A 19 -25.18 0.85 12.71
CA ALA A 19 -24.90 2.03 11.90
C ALA A 19 -24.78 1.66 10.41
N ALA A 20 -24.01 0.63 10.06
CA ALA A 20 -23.90 0.14 8.69
C ALA A 20 -25.25 -0.28 8.11
N ARG A 21 -26.10 -0.93 8.93
CA ARG A 21 -27.46 -1.33 8.53
C ARG A 21 -28.33 -0.11 8.20
N LYS A 22 -28.33 0.91 9.06
CA LYS A 22 -29.06 2.16 8.80
C LYS A 22 -28.53 2.87 7.55
N ALA A 23 -27.21 2.90 7.38
CA ALA A 23 -26.56 3.52 6.22
C ALA A 23 -27.01 2.86 4.91
N LEU A 24 -27.05 1.53 4.86
CA LEU A 24 -27.53 0.78 3.68
C LEU A 24 -29.02 1.02 3.40
N ILE A 25 -29.86 1.11 4.44
CA ILE A 25 -31.30 1.47 4.28
C ILE A 25 -31.45 2.90 3.75
N ALA A 26 -30.62 3.84 4.20
CA ALA A 26 -30.63 5.21 3.70
C ALA A 26 -30.11 5.30 2.26
N ALA A 27 -29.21 4.40 1.87
CA ALA A 27 -28.74 4.26 0.50
C ALA A 27 -29.87 3.75 -0.41
N ASP A 28 -30.54 2.67 -0.01
CA ASP A 28 -31.74 2.11 -0.64
C ASP A 28 -32.62 1.37 0.39
N ALA A 29 -33.89 1.77 0.48
CA ALA A 29 -34.84 1.21 1.45
C ALA A 29 -35.15 -0.28 1.22
N HIS A 30 -34.92 -0.80 0.01
CA HIS A 30 -35.16 -2.20 -0.35
C HIS A 30 -33.94 -3.09 -0.20
N TYR A 31 -32.79 -2.55 0.22
CA TYR A 31 -31.53 -3.29 0.27
C TYR A 31 -31.65 -4.67 0.94
N TYR A 32 -32.31 -4.74 2.09
CA TYR A 32 -32.48 -5.99 2.85
C TYR A 32 -33.60 -6.91 2.33
N ALA A 33 -34.36 -6.49 1.31
CA ALA A 33 -35.31 -7.34 0.61
C ALA A 33 -34.67 -8.08 -0.57
N TRP A 34 -33.49 -7.67 -1.00
CA TRP A 34 -32.74 -8.28 -2.10
C TRP A 34 -32.04 -9.58 -1.71
N THR A 35 -31.68 -10.40 -2.70
CA THR A 35 -30.86 -11.58 -2.48
C THR A 35 -29.45 -11.20 -2.02
N PRO A 36 -28.69 -12.12 -1.40
CA PRO A 36 -27.30 -11.86 -1.02
C PRO A 36 -26.42 -11.37 -2.18
N GLU A 37 -26.62 -11.92 -3.39
CA GLU A 37 -25.87 -11.54 -4.59
C GLU A 37 -26.21 -10.13 -5.07
N GLU A 38 -27.49 -9.75 -5.00
CA GLU A 38 -27.94 -8.40 -5.34
C GLU A 38 -27.42 -7.37 -4.32
N GLN A 39 -27.44 -7.71 -3.03
CA GLN A 39 -26.87 -6.87 -1.97
C GLN A 39 -25.38 -6.63 -2.17
N GLU A 40 -24.61 -7.67 -2.47
CA GLU A 40 -23.18 -7.54 -2.69
C GLU A 40 -22.87 -6.78 -3.99
N ARG A 41 -23.63 -7.01 -5.06
CA ARG A 41 -23.52 -6.22 -6.28
C ARG A 41 -23.73 -4.74 -6.00
N PHE A 42 -24.77 -4.41 -5.21
CA PHE A 42 -25.00 -3.03 -4.80
C PHE A 42 -23.80 -2.44 -4.07
N ARG A 43 -23.25 -3.15 -3.06
CA ARG A 43 -22.06 -2.69 -2.31
C ARG A 43 -20.86 -2.43 -3.24
N ALA A 44 -20.63 -3.32 -4.21
CA ALA A 44 -19.52 -3.21 -5.15
C ALA A 44 -19.69 -2.08 -6.19
N THR A 45 -20.93 -1.76 -6.57
CA THR A 45 -21.24 -0.77 -7.62
C THR A 45 -22.00 0.45 -7.09
N THR A 46 -21.86 0.79 -5.82
CA THR A 46 -22.65 1.88 -5.20
C THR A 46 -22.30 3.22 -5.86
N GLY A 47 -23.30 3.92 -6.39
CA GLY A 47 -23.10 5.24 -7.01
C GLY A 47 -22.83 6.34 -5.98
N GLU A 48 -22.19 7.44 -6.41
CA GLU A 48 -21.74 8.55 -5.56
C GLU A 48 -22.84 9.10 -4.62
N ASN A 49 -24.05 9.30 -5.14
CA ASN A 49 -25.18 9.79 -4.33
C ASN A 49 -25.53 8.85 -3.17
N ALA A 50 -25.44 7.53 -3.38
CA ALA A 50 -25.69 6.55 -2.34
C ALA A 50 -24.52 6.48 -1.35
N ILE A 51 -23.26 6.58 -1.84
CA ILE A 51 -22.07 6.70 -1.00
C ILE A 51 -22.19 7.90 -0.05
N CYS A 52 -22.56 9.08 -0.57
CA CYS A 52 -22.74 10.28 0.24
C CYS A 52 -23.79 10.08 1.36
N ARG A 53 -24.91 9.43 1.05
CA ARG A 53 -25.95 9.11 2.05
C ARG A 53 -25.43 8.14 3.11
N ILE A 54 -24.70 7.11 2.71
CA ILE A 54 -24.07 6.16 3.64
C ILE A 54 -23.13 6.91 4.58
N GLN A 55 -22.22 7.72 4.04
CA GLN A 55 -21.25 8.46 4.84
C GLN A 55 -21.91 9.44 5.82
N CYS A 56 -22.95 10.17 5.39
CA CYS A 56 -23.71 11.05 6.29
C CYS A 56 -24.29 10.28 7.49
N VAL A 57 -24.88 9.12 7.24
CA VAL A 57 -25.44 8.28 8.31
C VAL A 57 -24.34 7.76 9.22
N LEU A 58 -23.21 7.28 8.67
CA LEU A 58 -22.12 6.79 9.48
C LEU A 58 -21.50 7.87 10.38
N LEU A 59 -21.33 9.09 9.86
CA LEU A 59 -20.85 10.25 10.62
C LEU A 59 -21.79 10.61 11.78
N ASP A 60 -23.11 10.65 11.53
CA ASP A 60 -24.11 10.96 12.56
C ASP A 60 -24.19 9.84 13.61
N ASP A 61 -24.39 8.59 13.19
CA ASP A 61 -24.62 7.47 14.10
C ASP A 61 -23.39 7.09 14.95
N LEU A 62 -22.19 7.25 14.40
CA LEU A 62 -20.97 6.84 15.09
C LEU A 62 -20.31 8.01 15.84
N LEU A 63 -20.34 9.22 15.28
CA LEU A 63 -19.62 10.39 15.79
C LEU A 63 -20.51 11.59 16.17
N ASP A 64 -21.83 11.50 16.00
CA ASP A 64 -22.78 12.63 16.18
C ASP A 64 -22.45 13.85 15.27
N ILE A 65 -21.81 13.59 14.12
CA ILE A 65 -21.46 14.61 13.13
C ILE A 65 -22.56 14.65 12.05
N LYS A 66 -23.38 15.70 12.10
CA LYS A 66 -24.46 15.93 11.14
C LYS A 66 -23.96 16.76 9.97
N CYS A 67 -24.15 16.24 8.77
CA CYS A 67 -23.82 16.93 7.53
C CYS A 67 -24.87 16.64 6.45
N ARG A 68 -24.91 17.51 5.44
CA ARG A 68 -25.67 17.28 4.21
C ARG A 68 -24.81 16.51 3.21
N THR A 69 -25.44 15.87 2.23
CA THR A 69 -24.72 15.08 1.21
C THR A 69 -23.76 15.92 0.37
N ASP A 70 -24.01 17.21 0.20
CA ASP A 70 -23.13 18.16 -0.49
C ASP A 70 -21.95 18.67 0.38
N GLU A 71 -21.92 18.32 1.66
CA GLU A 71 -20.90 18.71 2.65
C GLU A 71 -20.13 17.51 3.20
N VAL A 72 -20.53 16.28 2.84
CA VAL A 72 -20.07 15.05 3.50
C VAL A 72 -18.58 14.80 3.33
N ASP A 73 -18.02 15.11 2.16
CA ASP A 73 -16.59 14.91 1.89
C ASP A 73 -15.73 15.83 2.77
N GLU A 74 -16.15 17.08 2.94
CA GLU A 74 -15.47 18.04 3.82
C GLU A 74 -15.63 17.65 5.29
N ALA A 75 -16.83 17.20 5.70
CA ALA A 75 -17.04 16.67 7.05
C ALA A 75 -16.13 15.46 7.32
N TRP A 76 -16.02 14.54 6.36
CA TRP A 76 -15.17 13.35 6.46
C TRP A 76 -13.67 13.71 6.54
N LYS A 77 -13.21 14.67 5.74
CA LYS A 77 -11.81 15.14 5.74
C LYS A 77 -11.37 15.76 7.08
N ASN A 78 -12.33 16.26 7.85
CA ASN A 78 -12.11 16.91 9.14
C ASN A 78 -12.31 15.97 10.34
N VAL A 79 -12.61 14.68 10.12
CA VAL A 79 -12.67 13.69 11.20
C VAL A 79 -11.26 13.45 11.75
N PRO A 80 -11.06 13.46 13.09
CA PRO A 80 -9.79 13.11 13.71
C PRO A 80 -9.33 11.71 13.31
N LEU A 81 -8.02 11.51 13.13
CA LEU A 81 -7.45 10.22 12.72
C LEU A 81 -7.82 9.09 13.69
N THR A 82 -7.88 9.39 15.00
CA THR A 82 -8.29 8.46 16.06
C THR A 82 -9.71 7.90 15.90
N ASP A 83 -10.62 8.63 15.22
CA ASP A 83 -12.01 8.22 14.99
C ASP A 83 -12.23 7.56 13.61
N LEU A 84 -11.25 7.60 12.72
CA LEU A 84 -11.38 7.05 11.36
C LEU A 84 -11.54 5.53 11.35
N ASN A 85 -11.05 4.82 12.35
CA ASN A 85 -11.07 3.37 12.36
C ASN A 85 -12.48 2.79 12.52
N GLN A 86 -13.32 3.37 13.39
CA GLN A 86 -14.73 2.96 13.50
C GLN A 86 -15.52 3.26 12.22
N LEU A 87 -15.25 4.41 11.59
CA LEU A 87 -15.85 4.77 10.30
C LEU A 87 -15.40 3.82 9.18
N SER A 88 -14.10 3.49 9.13
CA SER A 88 -13.53 2.59 8.13
C SER A 88 -14.08 1.18 8.24
N TRP A 89 -14.25 0.68 9.47
CA TRP A 89 -14.88 -0.61 9.72
C TRP A 89 -16.36 -0.60 9.31
N ALA A 90 -17.15 0.39 9.75
CA ALA A 90 -18.55 0.45 9.34
C ALA A 90 -18.71 0.63 7.82
N ARG A 91 -17.84 1.41 7.19
CA ARG A 91 -17.82 1.58 5.72
C ARG A 91 -17.50 0.28 5.01
N LEU A 92 -16.59 -0.54 5.53
CA LEU A 92 -16.27 -1.84 4.97
C LEU A 92 -17.51 -2.74 4.86
N LEU A 93 -18.40 -2.72 5.85
CA LEU A 93 -19.66 -3.47 5.83
C LEU A 93 -20.63 -3.00 4.73
N THR A 94 -20.45 -1.78 4.22
CA THR A 94 -21.30 -1.17 3.19
C THR A 94 -20.72 -1.23 1.78
N ALA A 95 -19.43 -1.56 1.64
CA ALA A 95 -18.72 -1.55 0.35
C ALA A 95 -17.98 -2.87 0.05
N GLY A 96 -17.69 -3.68 1.07
CA GLY A 96 -16.88 -4.88 0.95
C GLY A 96 -17.58 -6.03 0.21
N VAL A 97 -16.76 -6.84 -0.45
CA VAL A 97 -17.15 -7.97 -1.31
C VAL A 97 -16.80 -9.31 -0.66
N GLY A 98 -17.60 -10.34 -0.92
CA GLY A 98 -17.32 -11.69 -0.43
C GLY A 98 -17.66 -11.91 1.05
N GLU A 99 -17.33 -13.11 1.52
CA GLU A 99 -17.54 -13.55 2.91
C GLU A 99 -16.76 -12.68 3.91
N ASP A 100 -15.59 -12.19 3.49
CA ASP A 100 -14.66 -11.43 4.33
C ASP A 100 -14.75 -9.90 4.15
N TYR A 101 -15.76 -9.42 3.39
CA TYR A 101 -15.97 -8.00 3.10
C TYR A 101 -14.72 -7.30 2.55
N ILE A 102 -14.02 -7.90 1.60
CA ILE A 102 -12.80 -7.34 1.04
C ILE A 102 -13.08 -6.04 0.30
N TYR A 103 -12.19 -5.08 0.52
CA TYR A 103 -12.14 -3.82 -0.20
C TYR A 103 -10.69 -3.50 -0.54
N LEU A 104 -10.42 -3.17 -1.80
CA LEU A 104 -9.14 -2.63 -2.23
C LEU A 104 -9.17 -1.11 -2.16
N ASN A 105 -8.11 -0.52 -1.59
CA ASN A 105 -7.91 0.93 -1.60
C ASN A 105 -7.43 1.43 -2.97
N GLU A 106 -6.99 0.52 -3.84
CA GLU A 106 -6.52 0.83 -5.19
C GLU A 106 -7.65 1.32 -6.10
N CYS A 107 -7.29 2.18 -7.05
CA CYS A 107 -8.22 2.63 -8.08
C CYS A 107 -8.48 1.49 -9.08
N MET A 108 -9.75 1.25 -9.41
CA MET A 108 -10.17 0.34 -10.48
C MET A 108 -10.57 1.14 -11.72
N ALA A 109 -10.47 0.51 -12.89
CA ALA A 109 -10.97 1.08 -14.14
C ALA A 109 -12.46 1.42 -14.04
N GLU A 110 -12.89 2.45 -14.79
CA GLU A 110 -14.28 2.89 -14.78
C GLU A 110 -15.25 1.74 -15.11
N GLY A 111 -16.27 1.57 -14.26
CA GLY A 111 -17.27 0.51 -14.41
C GLY A 111 -16.79 -0.90 -14.06
N LYS A 112 -15.59 -1.06 -13.50
CA LYS A 112 -15.06 -2.33 -13.00
C LYS A 112 -15.15 -2.41 -11.48
N THR A 113 -15.34 -3.63 -11.00
CA THR A 113 -15.35 -3.98 -9.58
C THR A 113 -14.60 -5.30 -9.36
N LEU A 114 -14.32 -5.63 -8.10
CA LEU A 114 -13.76 -6.95 -7.73
C LEU A 114 -14.64 -8.12 -8.18
N LEU A 115 -15.93 -7.90 -8.41
CA LEU A 115 -16.85 -8.93 -8.88
C LEU A 115 -16.61 -9.32 -10.35
N ASP A 116 -15.91 -8.50 -11.12
CA ASP A 116 -15.55 -8.78 -12.52
C ASP A 116 -14.34 -9.71 -12.64
N PHE A 117 -13.64 -9.96 -11.53
CA PHE A 117 -12.44 -10.79 -11.47
C PHE A 117 -12.76 -12.07 -10.69
N PRO A 118 -12.73 -13.26 -11.31
CA PRO A 118 -12.99 -14.51 -10.60
C PRO A 118 -11.97 -14.80 -9.49
N THR A 119 -10.70 -14.49 -9.73
CA THR A 119 -9.58 -14.77 -8.83
C THR A 119 -8.71 -13.53 -8.59
N LEU A 120 -7.80 -13.61 -7.61
CA LEU A 120 -6.77 -12.58 -7.42
C LEU A 120 -5.89 -12.43 -8.66
N TYR A 121 -5.60 -13.54 -9.35
CA TYR A 121 -4.81 -13.54 -10.58
C TYR A 121 -5.49 -12.69 -11.66
N ASP A 122 -6.80 -12.83 -11.84
CA ASP A 122 -7.50 -12.11 -12.92
C ASP A 122 -7.44 -10.60 -12.72
N TYR A 123 -7.47 -10.14 -11.46
CA TYR A 123 -7.28 -8.74 -11.10
C TYR A 123 -5.82 -8.30 -11.31
N ASP A 124 -4.85 -8.98 -10.70
CA ASP A 124 -3.43 -8.61 -10.75
C ASP A 124 -2.87 -8.63 -12.18
N TYR A 125 -3.29 -9.61 -12.99
CA TYR A 125 -2.92 -9.69 -14.39
C TYR A 125 -3.54 -8.57 -15.24
N ALA A 126 -4.78 -8.17 -14.94
CA ALA A 126 -5.42 -7.04 -15.63
C ALA A 126 -4.72 -5.72 -15.30
N ASP A 127 -4.32 -5.51 -14.04
CA ASP A 127 -3.51 -4.35 -13.65
C ASP A 127 -2.14 -4.37 -14.33
N TYR A 128 -1.46 -5.52 -14.35
CA TYR A 128 -0.21 -5.69 -15.11
C TYR A 128 -0.35 -5.28 -16.58
N LEU A 129 -1.39 -5.74 -17.28
CA LEU A 129 -1.61 -5.39 -18.68
C LEU A 129 -1.85 -3.88 -18.86
N PHE A 130 -2.62 -3.27 -17.96
CA PHE A 130 -2.86 -1.82 -17.96
C PHE A 130 -1.55 -1.04 -17.77
N GLN A 131 -0.70 -1.47 -16.82
CA GLN A 131 0.60 -0.85 -16.58
C GLN A 131 1.55 -1.03 -17.77
N GLU A 132 1.60 -2.21 -18.38
CA GLU A 132 2.43 -2.46 -19.56
C GLU A 132 1.98 -1.60 -20.74
N GLU A 133 0.67 -1.45 -20.97
CA GLU A 133 0.15 -0.56 -22.02
C GLU A 133 0.58 0.90 -21.79
N ALA A 134 0.43 1.39 -20.56
CA ALA A 134 0.84 2.74 -20.20
C ALA A 134 2.36 2.94 -20.37
N ARG A 135 3.18 2.00 -19.93
CA ARG A 135 4.64 2.06 -20.07
C ARG A 135 5.08 2.06 -21.53
N ASN A 136 4.50 1.17 -22.36
CA ASN A 136 4.80 1.12 -23.79
C ASN A 136 4.41 2.42 -24.51
N ARG A 137 3.30 3.05 -24.11
CA ARG A 137 2.87 4.34 -24.67
C ARG A 137 3.81 5.48 -24.29
N ASP A 138 4.22 5.54 -23.02
CA ASP A 138 4.87 6.72 -22.45
C ASP A 138 6.41 6.63 -22.50
N PHE A 139 6.98 5.44 -22.70
CA PHE A 139 8.43 5.19 -22.75
C PHE A 139 8.82 4.38 -24.00
N PRO A 140 9.23 5.03 -25.11
CA PRO A 140 9.52 4.36 -26.39
C PRO A 140 10.62 3.30 -26.36
N ASP A 141 11.57 3.41 -25.42
CA ASP A 141 12.69 2.47 -25.25
C ASP A 141 12.37 1.35 -24.24
N TYR A 142 11.12 1.26 -23.77
CA TYR A 142 10.72 0.24 -22.80
C TYR A 142 10.65 -1.14 -23.45
N GLY A 143 11.40 -2.10 -22.89
CA GLY A 143 11.51 -3.46 -23.43
C GLY A 143 10.40 -4.43 -23.00
N GLY A 144 9.42 -3.97 -22.20
CA GLY A 144 8.46 -4.83 -21.54
C GLY A 144 9.06 -5.63 -20.39
N ILE A 145 8.20 -6.17 -19.52
CA ILE A 145 8.59 -7.16 -18.51
C ILE A 145 7.62 -8.32 -18.51
N ALA A 146 8.08 -9.53 -18.19
CA ALA A 146 7.18 -10.65 -17.99
C ALA A 146 6.28 -10.41 -16.77
N TYR A 147 5.09 -11.01 -16.79
CA TYR A 147 4.20 -10.98 -15.64
C TYR A 147 4.78 -11.82 -14.48
N TYR A 148 4.80 -11.20 -13.31
CA TYR A 148 5.01 -11.86 -12.03
C TYR A 148 3.95 -11.36 -11.05
N ALA A 149 3.47 -12.25 -10.20
CA ALA A 149 2.43 -11.95 -9.21
C ALA A 149 2.80 -10.71 -8.39
N TYR A 150 1.83 -9.82 -8.15
CA TYR A 150 1.92 -8.64 -7.29
C TYR A 150 3.29 -7.95 -7.34
N GLN A 151 3.66 -7.47 -8.54
CA GLN A 151 4.84 -6.61 -8.69
C GLN A 151 4.72 -5.38 -7.77
N HIS A 152 3.53 -4.80 -7.70
CA HIS A 152 3.20 -3.71 -6.80
C HIS A 152 2.26 -4.21 -5.71
N PRO A 153 2.53 -3.93 -4.42
CA PRO A 153 1.62 -4.31 -3.35
C PRO A 153 0.27 -3.60 -3.47
N SER A 154 -0.81 -4.24 -3.03
CA SER A 154 -2.13 -3.62 -2.92
C SER A 154 -2.51 -3.43 -1.44
N TRP A 155 -3.05 -2.26 -1.12
CA TRP A 155 -3.60 -2.01 0.22
C TRP A 155 -5.07 -2.47 0.29
N VAL A 156 -5.35 -3.28 1.32
CA VAL A 156 -6.60 -4.02 1.46
C VAL A 156 -7.20 -3.78 2.84
N ARG A 157 -8.54 -3.78 2.90
CA ARG A 157 -9.32 -3.84 4.13
C ARG A 157 -10.21 -5.06 4.07
N LEU A 158 -10.30 -5.79 5.18
CA LEU A 158 -11.12 -7.00 5.27
C LEU A 158 -11.52 -7.29 6.71
N LEU A 159 -12.46 -8.22 6.86
CA LEU A 159 -12.80 -8.81 8.16
C LEU A 159 -12.11 -10.16 8.32
N ILE A 160 -11.34 -10.30 9.40
CA ILE A 160 -10.73 -11.57 9.80
C ILE A 160 -11.34 -11.94 11.15
N GLN A 161 -12.00 -13.09 11.25
CA GLN A 161 -12.72 -13.50 12.46
C GLN A 161 -13.64 -12.40 13.01
N GLU A 162 -14.38 -11.76 12.10
CA GLU A 162 -15.30 -10.66 12.38
C GLU A 162 -14.66 -9.36 12.90
N GLN A 163 -13.33 -9.23 12.89
CA GLN A 163 -12.60 -8.02 13.25
C GLN A 163 -12.05 -7.32 12.02
N PHE A 164 -12.02 -5.99 12.04
CA PHE A 164 -11.43 -5.20 10.96
C PHE A 164 -9.91 -5.31 10.95
N TYR A 165 -9.34 -5.51 9.77
CA TYR A 165 -7.91 -5.53 9.51
C TYR A 165 -7.58 -4.61 8.34
N TYR A 166 -6.48 -3.88 8.50
CA TYR A 166 -5.70 -3.46 7.34
C TYR A 166 -4.84 -4.62 6.87
N ALA A 167 -4.59 -4.70 5.57
CA ALA A 167 -3.76 -5.75 5.02
C ALA A 167 -3.01 -5.28 3.77
N THR A 168 -1.88 -5.93 3.50
CA THR A 168 -1.13 -5.74 2.27
C THR A 168 -1.10 -7.06 1.50
N PHE A 169 -1.54 -7.03 0.26
CA PHE A 169 -1.34 -8.13 -0.68
C PHE A 169 -0.05 -7.86 -1.44
N THR A 170 0.90 -8.78 -1.38
CA THR A 170 2.21 -8.62 -1.99
C THR A 170 2.75 -9.96 -2.45
N SER A 171 3.72 -9.94 -3.35
CA SER A 171 4.44 -11.15 -3.74
C SER A 171 5.60 -11.44 -2.79
N LEU A 172 6.05 -12.69 -2.73
CA LEU A 172 7.26 -13.04 -1.98
C LEU A 172 8.50 -12.27 -2.48
N ALA A 173 8.58 -12.00 -3.80
CA ALA A 173 9.70 -11.26 -4.36
C ALA A 173 9.65 -9.78 -3.98
N THR A 174 8.49 -9.14 -4.07
CA THR A 174 8.28 -7.74 -3.69
C THR A 174 8.45 -7.55 -2.18
N TYR A 175 7.85 -8.41 -1.36
CA TYR A 175 8.05 -8.38 0.10
C TYR A 175 9.52 -8.51 0.49
N THR A 176 10.24 -9.45 -0.14
CA THR A 176 11.68 -9.61 0.10
C THR A 176 12.46 -8.36 -0.34
N LEU A 177 12.09 -7.75 -1.46
CA LEU A 177 12.72 -6.51 -1.92
C LEU A 177 12.50 -5.36 -0.94
N ASP A 178 11.28 -5.19 -0.42
CA ASP A 178 10.94 -4.12 0.53
C ASP A 178 11.79 -4.22 1.82
N GLU A 179 12.00 -5.44 2.31
CA GLU A 179 12.85 -5.70 3.48
C GLU A 179 14.34 -5.49 3.17
N ILE A 180 14.80 -5.88 1.97
CA ILE A 180 16.16 -5.59 1.49
C ILE A 180 16.40 -4.08 1.36
N GLU A 181 15.44 -3.33 0.82
CA GLU A 181 15.51 -1.87 0.67
C GLU A 181 15.62 -1.21 2.04
N SER A 182 14.76 -1.61 2.98
CA SER A 182 14.76 -1.08 4.35
C SER A 182 16.10 -1.31 5.04
N ALA A 183 16.64 -2.53 4.99
CA ALA A 183 17.96 -2.84 5.55
C ALA A 183 19.09 -2.11 4.80
N GLY A 184 18.98 -1.98 3.48
CA GLY A 184 19.95 -1.31 2.62
C GLY A 184 20.08 0.18 2.91
N GLU A 185 18.97 0.89 3.16
CA GLU A 185 19.02 2.31 3.54
C GLU A 185 19.74 2.52 4.88
N GLU A 186 19.57 1.62 5.86
CA GLU A 186 20.35 1.67 7.12
C GLU A 186 21.86 1.53 6.86
N ILE A 187 22.25 0.59 5.99
CA ILE A 187 23.66 0.39 5.62
C ILE A 187 24.21 1.59 4.84
N ILE A 188 23.46 2.14 3.88
CA ILE A 188 23.87 3.34 3.14
C ILE A 188 24.09 4.51 4.10
N GLN A 189 23.17 4.73 5.05
CA GLN A 189 23.31 5.77 6.07
C GLN A 189 24.55 5.55 6.96
N GLN A 190 24.90 4.31 7.30
CA GLN A 190 26.10 3.99 8.07
C GLN A 190 27.40 4.22 7.26
N LEU A 191 27.39 3.88 5.97
CA LEU A 191 28.55 4.01 5.10
C LEU A 191 28.82 5.47 4.72
N ILE A 192 27.76 6.23 4.42
CA ILE A 192 27.83 7.65 4.09
C ILE A 192 26.73 8.36 4.88
N PRO A 193 27.03 8.84 6.10
CA PRO A 193 26.09 9.62 6.88
C PRO A 193 25.64 10.86 6.11
N HIS A 194 24.33 11.06 6.03
CA HIS A 194 23.75 12.17 5.29
C HIS A 194 22.42 12.62 5.90
N GLU A 195 22.02 13.85 5.58
CA GLU A 195 20.75 14.43 6.00
C GLU A 195 20.12 15.26 4.87
N TYR A 196 18.80 15.42 4.93
CA TYR A 196 18.09 16.34 4.05
C TYR A 196 18.16 17.75 4.63
N VAL A 197 18.60 18.71 3.83
CA VAL A 197 18.74 20.13 4.18
C VAL A 197 18.06 21.03 3.17
N ASP A 198 17.63 22.20 3.62
CA ASP A 198 17.02 23.20 2.74
C ASP A 198 18.03 23.77 1.75
N GLY A 199 17.65 23.77 0.48
CA GLY A 199 18.34 24.48 -0.56
C GLY A 199 18.09 25.98 -0.51
N LYS A 200 18.90 26.75 -1.25
CA LYS A 200 18.88 28.23 -1.26
C LYS A 200 17.55 28.82 -1.72
N ASN A 201 16.71 28.03 -2.39
CA ASN A 201 15.43 28.48 -2.89
C ASN A 201 14.25 27.79 -2.20
N HIS A 202 14.50 27.05 -1.11
CA HIS A 202 13.43 26.39 -0.37
C HIS A 202 12.42 27.44 0.12
N GLY A 203 11.12 27.15 -0.01
CA GLY A 203 10.05 28.06 0.41
C GLY A 203 9.85 29.30 -0.47
N LYS A 204 10.64 29.49 -1.54
CA LYS A 204 10.44 30.64 -2.45
C LYS A 204 9.14 30.48 -3.22
N GLN A 205 8.34 31.54 -3.23
CA GLN A 205 7.06 31.58 -3.93
C GLN A 205 7.25 31.49 -5.46
N GLU A 206 6.43 30.66 -6.08
CA GLU A 206 6.41 30.37 -7.51
C GLU A 206 4.96 30.24 -7.98
N GLN A 207 4.72 30.29 -9.30
CA GLN A 207 3.35 30.14 -9.80
C GLN A 207 2.79 28.77 -9.38
N GLY A 208 1.71 28.79 -8.58
CA GLY A 208 1.04 27.58 -8.09
C GLY A 208 1.48 27.10 -6.72
N GLY A 209 2.40 27.80 -6.03
CA GLY A 209 2.77 27.48 -4.66
C GLY A 209 4.20 27.90 -4.31
N PHE A 210 4.96 27.04 -3.63
CA PHE A 210 6.34 27.33 -3.23
C PHE A 210 7.30 26.24 -3.70
N LEU A 211 8.56 26.63 -3.87
CA LEU A 211 9.61 25.75 -4.35
C LEU A 211 10.10 24.83 -3.22
N TRP A 212 9.94 23.52 -3.43
CA TRP A 212 10.51 22.48 -2.56
C TRP A 212 11.94 22.16 -3.00
N ASP A 213 12.87 23.02 -2.63
CA ASP A 213 14.31 22.84 -2.87
C ASP A 213 14.92 22.16 -1.64
N VAL A 214 14.90 20.83 -1.61
CA VAL A 214 15.57 20.01 -0.58
C VAL A 214 16.78 19.35 -1.22
N LYS A 215 17.89 19.34 -0.47
CA LYS A 215 19.17 18.77 -0.89
C LYS A 215 19.63 17.75 0.14
N ILE A 216 20.55 16.90 -0.29
CA ILE A 216 21.25 16.00 0.61
C ILE A 216 22.59 16.66 0.96
N ASP A 217 22.87 16.77 2.26
CA ASP A 217 24.20 17.08 2.80
C ASP A 217 24.82 15.76 3.26
N ALA A 218 25.86 15.31 2.56
CA ALA A 218 26.55 14.07 2.88
C ALA A 218 27.87 14.39 3.56
N GLN A 219 28.16 13.72 4.66
CA GLN A 219 29.33 14.01 5.48
C GLN A 219 30.62 13.99 4.64
N ALA A 220 31.49 14.97 4.88
CA ALA A 220 32.76 15.16 4.17
C ALA A 220 32.62 15.42 2.65
N GLY A 221 31.46 15.88 2.17
CA GLY A 221 31.25 16.24 0.76
C GLY A 221 31.13 15.02 -0.16
N GLN A 222 30.55 13.94 0.36
CA GLN A 222 30.40 12.66 -0.34
C GLN A 222 29.08 12.56 -1.15
N GLU A 223 28.45 13.68 -1.52
CA GLU A 223 27.14 13.67 -2.19
C GLU A 223 27.19 12.95 -3.54
N ALA A 224 28.30 13.10 -4.28
CA ALA A 224 28.48 12.43 -5.56
C ALA A 224 28.65 10.90 -5.40
N GLN A 225 29.36 10.46 -4.37
CA GLN A 225 29.54 9.05 -4.03
C GLN A 225 28.23 8.44 -3.56
N LEU A 226 27.45 9.16 -2.75
CA LEU A 226 26.12 8.73 -2.32
C LEU A 226 25.17 8.59 -3.50
N ASP A 227 25.15 9.56 -4.44
CA ASP A 227 24.32 9.46 -5.65
C ASP A 227 24.73 8.28 -6.55
N GLU A 228 26.03 8.00 -6.65
CA GLU A 228 26.51 6.83 -7.39
C GLU A 228 26.15 5.52 -6.69
N LEU A 229 26.34 5.42 -5.37
CA LEU A 229 25.99 4.23 -4.59
C LEU A 229 24.49 3.94 -4.70
N ARG A 230 23.63 4.94 -4.49
CA ARG A 230 22.17 4.82 -4.69
C ARG A 230 21.83 4.43 -6.13
N SER A 231 22.50 5.02 -7.12
CA SER A 231 22.29 4.66 -8.53
C SER A 231 22.60 3.20 -8.81
N ARG A 232 23.68 2.64 -8.25
CA ARG A 232 24.01 1.22 -8.41
C ARG A 232 23.06 0.34 -7.62
N TRP A 233 22.69 0.77 -6.41
CA TRP A 233 21.73 0.09 -5.54
C TRP A 233 20.36 -0.10 -6.21
N TYR A 234 19.82 0.94 -6.85
CA TYR A 234 18.60 0.82 -7.66
C TYR A 234 18.74 -0.19 -8.81
N GLY A 235 19.94 -0.34 -9.38
CA GLY A 235 20.23 -1.36 -10.38
C GLY A 235 20.14 -2.77 -9.78
N TYR A 236 20.85 -2.99 -8.68
CA TYR A 236 20.86 -4.24 -7.93
C TYR A 236 19.45 -4.67 -7.52
N GLN A 237 18.66 -3.76 -6.93
CA GLN A 237 17.29 -4.01 -6.49
C GLN A 237 16.40 -4.57 -7.61
N ARG A 238 16.46 -3.96 -8.80
CA ARG A 238 15.66 -4.42 -9.95
C ARG A 238 16.09 -5.81 -10.44
N GLU A 239 17.40 -6.04 -10.56
CA GLU A 239 17.93 -7.34 -10.98
C GLU A 239 17.58 -8.43 -9.96
N ARG A 240 17.69 -8.11 -8.66
CA ARG A 240 17.38 -9.02 -7.57
C ARG A 240 15.90 -9.36 -7.52
N TRP A 241 15.02 -8.37 -7.64
CA TRP A 241 13.58 -8.59 -7.71
C TRP A 241 13.18 -9.51 -8.87
N LEU A 242 13.77 -9.30 -10.05
CA LEU A 242 13.52 -10.16 -11.22
C LEU A 242 13.99 -11.60 -10.95
N ALA A 243 15.21 -11.78 -10.44
CA ALA A 243 15.75 -13.10 -10.13
C ALA A 243 14.90 -13.85 -9.08
N LEU A 244 14.46 -13.16 -8.03
CA LEU A 244 13.54 -13.71 -7.02
C LEU A 244 12.21 -14.13 -7.67
N SER A 245 11.63 -13.26 -8.48
CA SER A 245 10.36 -13.51 -9.17
C SER A 245 10.44 -14.72 -10.10
N GLU A 246 11.48 -14.82 -10.92
CA GLU A 246 11.76 -15.97 -11.78
C GLU A 246 11.91 -17.28 -10.99
N SER A 247 12.66 -17.24 -9.88
CA SER A 247 12.89 -18.41 -9.04
C SER A 247 11.59 -18.94 -8.40
N ASN A 248 10.63 -18.04 -8.14
CA ASN A 248 9.38 -18.38 -7.49
C ASN A 248 8.34 -19.02 -8.44
N VAL A 249 8.46 -18.83 -9.75
CA VAL A 249 7.54 -19.40 -10.76
C VAL A 249 7.44 -20.93 -10.65
N GLN A 250 8.54 -21.60 -10.32
CA GLN A 250 8.60 -23.06 -10.23
C GLN A 250 8.25 -23.60 -8.83
N ARG A 251 8.08 -22.73 -7.83
CA ARG A 251 7.73 -23.17 -6.48
C ARG A 251 6.29 -23.73 -6.45
N PRO A 252 6.01 -24.72 -5.58
CA PRO A 252 4.64 -25.11 -5.29
C PRO A 252 3.83 -23.90 -4.79
N PRO A 253 2.53 -23.81 -5.09
CA PRO A 253 1.69 -22.72 -4.59
C PRO A 253 1.75 -22.63 -3.07
N ALA A 254 2.01 -21.42 -2.56
CA ALA A 254 2.05 -21.14 -1.13
C ALA A 254 1.69 -19.68 -0.85
N LEU A 255 1.05 -19.48 0.29
CA LEU A 255 0.76 -18.20 0.91
C LEU A 255 1.48 -18.14 2.25
N TYR A 256 2.13 -17.02 2.54
CA TYR A 256 2.68 -16.74 3.86
C TYR A 256 1.94 -15.56 4.48
N VAL A 257 1.78 -15.60 5.80
CA VAL A 257 1.07 -14.57 6.55
C VAL A 257 2.00 -14.00 7.61
N HIS A 258 2.07 -12.67 7.68
CA HIS A 258 2.85 -11.96 8.69
C HIS A 258 2.05 -10.80 9.24
N ASP A 259 1.88 -10.75 10.56
CA ASP A 259 1.22 -9.63 11.23
C ASP A 259 2.27 -8.62 11.68
N LYS A 260 2.09 -7.35 11.30
CA LYS A 260 2.84 -6.22 11.84
C LYS A 260 1.88 -5.30 12.58
N ASP A 261 2.32 -4.80 13.74
CA ASP A 261 1.58 -3.81 14.50
C ASP A 261 2.05 -2.43 14.03
N TRP A 262 1.22 -1.70 13.28
CA TRP A 262 1.45 -0.28 12.95
C TRP A 262 0.51 0.56 13.79
N ASP A 263 1.07 1.36 14.71
CA ASP A 263 0.32 2.23 15.62
C ASP A 263 -0.83 1.53 16.37
N ASP A 264 -0.62 0.27 16.77
CA ASP A 264 -1.58 -0.64 17.42
C ASP A 264 -2.83 -1.04 16.60
N ASP A 265 -2.87 -0.69 15.31
CA ASP A 265 -3.85 -1.20 14.37
C ASP A 265 -3.41 -2.56 13.81
N PRO A 266 -4.34 -3.53 13.69
CA PRO A 266 -4.01 -4.83 13.17
C PRO A 266 -3.73 -4.75 11.67
N HIS A 267 -2.47 -4.96 11.28
CA HIS A 267 -2.05 -5.03 9.88
C HIS A 267 -1.52 -6.41 9.52
N ARG A 268 -2.06 -7.02 8.46
CA ARG A 268 -1.67 -8.35 8.00
C ARG A 268 -1.11 -8.33 6.58
N PHE A 269 0.08 -8.86 6.40
CA PHE A 269 0.63 -9.18 5.08
C PHE A 269 0.12 -10.54 4.62
N PHE A 270 -0.39 -10.58 3.40
CA PHE A 270 -0.62 -11.80 2.63
C PHE A 270 0.41 -11.86 1.51
N ILE A 271 1.38 -12.76 1.66
CA ILE A 271 2.58 -12.85 0.83
C ILE A 271 2.43 -14.06 -0.09
N PHE A 272 2.10 -13.80 -1.36
CA PHE A 272 1.86 -14.83 -2.36
C PHE A 272 3.16 -15.17 -3.08
N ASN A 273 3.51 -16.45 -3.19
CA ASN A 273 4.79 -16.77 -3.82
C ASN A 273 4.77 -16.68 -5.35
N ASN A 274 3.65 -17.00 -6.01
CA ASN A 274 3.57 -17.01 -7.48
C ASN A 274 2.14 -16.96 -8.03
N GLU A 275 2.06 -16.85 -9.35
CA GLU A 275 0.82 -16.85 -10.15
C GLU A 275 -0.12 -18.03 -9.83
N ARG A 276 0.43 -19.23 -9.63
CA ARG A 276 -0.37 -20.44 -9.38
C ARG A 276 -1.09 -20.38 -8.03
N THR A 277 -0.53 -19.66 -7.06
CA THR A 277 -1.19 -19.33 -5.80
C THR A 277 -2.36 -18.40 -6.04
N LEU A 278 -2.16 -17.31 -6.78
CA LEU A 278 -3.22 -16.32 -7.04
C LEU A 278 -4.43 -16.91 -7.77
N LYS A 279 -4.20 -17.84 -8.70
CA LYS A 279 -5.26 -18.54 -9.45
C LYS A 279 -6.16 -19.42 -8.59
N GLN A 280 -5.73 -19.77 -7.38
CA GLN A 280 -6.52 -20.61 -6.46
C GLN A 280 -7.39 -19.81 -5.50
N ILE A 281 -7.25 -18.47 -5.48
CA ILE A 281 -7.89 -17.62 -4.49
C ILE A 281 -8.95 -16.75 -5.17
N ARG A 282 -10.21 -16.94 -4.78
CA ARG A 282 -11.35 -16.17 -5.26
C ARG A 282 -11.67 -15.05 -4.29
N TRP A 283 -12.00 -13.86 -4.81
CA TRP A 283 -12.35 -12.70 -3.98
C TRP A 283 -13.49 -12.99 -3.00
N ARG A 284 -14.51 -13.75 -3.44
CA ARG A 284 -15.68 -14.07 -2.62
C ARG A 284 -15.37 -14.98 -1.42
N GLN A 285 -14.33 -15.80 -1.52
CA GLN A 285 -13.98 -16.85 -0.56
C GLN A 285 -12.53 -16.71 -0.09
N PHE A 286 -12.03 -15.48 -0.08
CA PHE A 286 -10.61 -15.20 0.02
C PHE A 286 -9.94 -15.87 1.22
N LEU A 287 -10.42 -15.65 2.45
CA LEU A 287 -9.78 -16.27 3.62
C LEU A 287 -9.90 -17.79 3.60
N SER A 288 -11.03 -18.32 3.13
CA SER A 288 -11.24 -19.77 3.00
C SER A 288 -10.23 -20.40 2.02
N ASP A 289 -10.08 -19.81 0.83
CA ASP A 289 -9.14 -20.28 -0.19
C ASP A 289 -7.68 -20.14 0.32
N CYS A 290 -7.35 -19.01 0.95
CA CYS A 290 -6.05 -18.74 1.57
C CYS A 290 -5.66 -19.80 2.62
N ASN A 291 -6.58 -20.21 3.50
CA ASN A 291 -6.31 -21.18 4.57
C ASN A 291 -5.73 -22.50 4.06
N SER A 292 -6.07 -22.92 2.84
CA SER A 292 -5.57 -24.16 2.24
C SER A 292 -4.13 -24.06 1.71
N LEU A 293 -3.60 -22.84 1.60
CA LEU A 293 -2.31 -22.51 0.98
C LEU A 293 -1.28 -21.99 1.98
N VAL A 294 -1.68 -21.76 3.24
CA VAL A 294 -0.81 -21.20 4.28
C VAL A 294 0.37 -22.15 4.54
N ALA A 295 1.58 -21.62 4.33
CA ALA A 295 2.85 -22.26 4.67
C ALA A 295 3.51 -21.59 5.89
N ASP A 296 4.56 -22.21 6.42
CA ASP A 296 5.28 -21.70 7.59
C ASP A 296 6.07 -20.43 7.25
N TYR A 297 5.79 -19.34 7.97
CA TYR A 297 6.48 -18.06 7.78
C TYR A 297 7.97 -18.14 8.12
N ALA A 298 8.42 -19.12 8.91
CA ALA A 298 9.84 -19.34 9.18
C ALA A 298 10.67 -19.59 7.89
N GLU A 299 10.03 -20.07 6.81
CA GLU A 299 10.67 -20.18 5.49
C GLU A 299 11.02 -18.81 4.90
N VAL A 300 10.13 -17.83 5.09
CA VAL A 300 10.32 -16.44 4.65
C VAL A 300 11.40 -15.78 5.49
N GLU A 301 11.38 -15.94 6.82
CA GLU A 301 12.43 -15.39 7.70
C GLU A 301 13.83 -15.87 7.32
N LYS A 302 13.96 -17.17 7.01
CA LYS A 302 15.23 -17.74 6.56
C LYS A 302 15.67 -17.19 5.20
N LEU A 303 14.73 -17.02 4.26
CA LEU A 303 15.01 -16.39 2.97
C LEU A 303 15.49 -14.96 3.17
N LEU A 304 14.73 -14.15 3.91
CA LEU A 304 15.04 -12.75 4.20
C LEU A 304 16.43 -12.58 4.81
N ALA A 305 16.77 -13.38 5.83
CA ALA A 305 18.08 -13.30 6.47
C ALA A 305 19.24 -13.47 5.47
N GLY A 306 19.14 -14.44 4.56
CA GLY A 306 20.16 -14.69 3.54
C GLY A 306 20.21 -13.60 2.47
N GLU A 307 19.06 -13.10 2.03
CA GLU A 307 18.97 -12.05 1.01
C GLU A 307 19.46 -10.70 1.54
N ILE A 308 19.13 -10.34 2.78
CA ILE A 308 19.62 -9.13 3.46
C ILE A 308 21.13 -9.20 3.68
N GLU A 309 21.66 -10.35 4.13
CA GLU A 309 23.12 -10.52 4.30
C GLU A 309 23.86 -10.30 2.97
N GLN A 310 23.38 -10.89 1.88
CA GLN A 310 23.97 -10.73 0.55
C GLN A 310 23.87 -9.29 0.03
N ALA A 311 22.73 -8.64 0.20
CA ALA A 311 22.53 -7.24 -0.16
C ALA A 311 23.50 -6.31 0.59
N ASN A 312 23.66 -6.52 1.90
CA ASN A 312 24.55 -5.71 2.74
C ASN A 312 26.01 -5.89 2.32
N LEU A 313 26.45 -7.11 2.04
CA LEU A 313 27.80 -7.37 1.51
C LEU A 313 28.01 -6.66 0.18
N TRP A 314 27.04 -6.77 -0.74
CA TRP A 314 27.11 -6.10 -2.04
C TRP A 314 27.22 -4.57 -1.92
N LEU A 315 26.47 -3.96 -0.99
CA LEU A 315 26.53 -2.52 -0.72
C LEU A 315 27.91 -2.08 -0.21
N VAL A 316 28.49 -2.85 0.73
CA VAL A 316 29.83 -2.57 1.28
C VAL A 316 30.90 -2.68 0.19
N GLU A 317 30.85 -3.72 -0.64
CA GLU A 317 31.78 -3.91 -1.77
C GLU A 317 31.67 -2.78 -2.80
N ASN A 318 30.45 -2.38 -3.18
CA ASN A 318 30.24 -1.28 -4.11
C ASN A 318 30.65 0.07 -3.54
N TYR A 319 30.44 0.29 -2.24
CA TYR A 319 30.94 1.47 -1.57
C TYR A 319 32.48 1.52 -1.62
N GLN A 320 33.18 0.43 -1.32
CA GLN A 320 34.64 0.37 -1.41
C GLN A 320 35.13 0.67 -2.83
N ASP A 321 34.53 0.06 -3.85
CA ASP A 321 34.86 0.35 -5.25
C ASP A 321 34.66 1.83 -5.60
N ILE A 322 33.57 2.44 -5.14
CA ILE A 322 33.30 3.87 -5.36
C ILE A 322 34.38 4.72 -4.68
N GLN A 323 34.78 4.42 -3.45
CA GLN A 323 35.84 5.18 -2.77
C GLN A 323 37.19 5.08 -3.49
N GLU A 324 37.49 3.94 -4.11
CA GLU A 324 38.77 3.69 -4.78
C GLU A 324 38.81 4.18 -6.23
N ASN A 325 37.71 4.02 -6.98
CA ASN A 325 37.72 4.08 -8.45
C ASN A 325 36.79 5.14 -9.05
N PHE A 326 35.83 5.69 -8.30
CA PHE A 326 34.88 6.65 -8.85
C PHE A 326 35.44 8.08 -8.86
N ASP A 327 35.37 8.74 -10.02
CA ASP A 327 35.67 10.19 -10.13
C ASP A 327 34.39 11.02 -9.91
N PRO A 328 34.25 11.73 -8.78
CA PRO A 328 33.05 12.53 -8.48
C PRO A 328 32.84 13.71 -9.44
N LYS A 329 33.81 14.03 -10.30
CA LYS A 329 33.65 15.04 -11.35
C LYS A 329 32.89 14.53 -12.57
N VAL A 330 32.74 13.21 -12.71
CA VAL A 330 31.98 12.59 -13.79
C VAL A 330 30.51 12.50 -13.37
N VAL A 331 29.73 13.52 -13.73
CA VAL A 331 28.32 13.61 -13.34
C VAL A 331 27.42 13.00 -14.41
N LYS A 332 26.56 12.05 -14.03
CA LYS A 332 25.50 11.52 -14.91
C LYS A 332 24.54 12.65 -15.27
N LEU A 333 24.32 12.89 -16.56
CA LEU A 333 23.33 13.87 -17.02
C LEU A 333 21.93 13.39 -16.66
N ARG A 334 21.31 14.05 -15.68
CA ARG A 334 19.92 13.80 -15.29
C ARG A 334 19.07 15.02 -15.62
N LYS A 335 17.83 14.77 -16.05
CA LYS A 335 16.85 15.84 -16.26
C LYS A 335 16.51 16.45 -14.90
N LYS A 336 16.97 17.68 -14.65
CA LYS A 336 16.60 18.43 -13.45
C LYS A 336 15.10 18.76 -13.50
N ARG A 337 14.39 18.42 -12.44
CA ARG A 337 12.97 18.75 -12.26
C ARG A 337 12.86 19.78 -11.15
N LYS A 338 11.95 20.74 -11.33
CA LYS A 338 11.57 21.70 -10.30
C LYS A 338 10.31 21.16 -9.63
N ILE A 339 10.32 21.04 -8.31
CA ILE A 339 9.17 20.58 -7.53
C ILE A 339 8.52 21.82 -6.93
N ILE A 340 7.28 22.11 -7.34
CA ILE A 340 6.46 23.17 -6.78
C ILE A 340 5.37 22.48 -5.97
N LEU A 341 5.28 22.79 -4.67
CA LEU A 341 4.23 22.30 -3.80
C LEU A 341 3.19 23.39 -3.61
N THR A 342 1.91 23.01 -3.66
CA THR A 342 0.81 23.92 -3.33
C THR A 342 0.81 24.18 -1.83
N GLU A 343 0.23 25.31 -1.39
CA GLU A 343 0.13 25.63 0.04
C GLU A 343 -0.63 24.54 0.80
N SER A 344 -1.66 23.95 0.19
CA SER A 344 -2.46 22.88 0.78
C SER A 344 -1.79 21.50 0.78
N ALA A 345 -0.65 21.31 0.10
CA ALA A 345 0.01 20.00 0.01
C ALA A 345 0.55 19.53 1.37
N LEU A 346 0.75 20.45 2.31
CA LEU A 346 1.25 20.16 3.65
C LEU A 346 0.13 20.07 4.70
N ASP A 347 -1.13 20.35 4.35
CA ASP A 347 -2.25 20.38 5.30
C ASP A 347 -2.40 19.02 6.00
N ASP A 348 -2.31 17.91 5.25
CA ASP A 348 -2.48 16.57 5.82
C ASP A 348 -1.29 16.15 6.69
N LEU A 349 -0.06 16.60 6.37
CA LEU A 349 1.12 16.37 7.22
C LEU A 349 0.99 17.08 8.56
N SER A 350 0.42 18.29 8.58
CA SER A 350 0.20 19.05 9.82
C SER A 350 -0.80 18.37 10.78
N LYS A 351 -1.72 17.54 10.25
CA LYS A 351 -2.67 16.75 11.06
C LYS A 351 -2.01 15.55 11.73
N MET A 352 -0.93 15.01 11.18
CA MET A 352 -0.20 13.87 11.76
C MET A 352 0.56 14.22 13.04
N ASP A 353 1.02 15.47 13.18
CA ASP A 353 1.71 15.92 14.40
C ASP A 353 0.74 16.17 15.57
N ALA A 354 -0.54 16.41 15.29
CA ALA A 354 -1.58 16.59 16.30
C ALA A 354 -2.02 15.28 16.98
N ASP A 355 -1.64 14.12 16.42
CA ASP A 355 -1.90 12.78 17.01
C ASP A 355 -0.91 12.42 18.14
N LYS A 356 0.09 13.29 18.42
CA LYS A 356 1.08 13.09 19.48
C LYS A 356 0.78 13.83 20.80
N GLU A 357 -0.33 14.57 20.89
CA GLU A 357 -0.87 15.16 22.12
C GLU A 357 -2.14 14.44 22.58
#